data_AF-A0A9N7JKD0-F1
#
_entry.id   AF-A0A9N7JKD0-F1
#
_cell.length_a   1.000
_cell.length_b   1.000
_cell.length_c   1.000
_cell.angle_alpha   90.00
_cell.angle_beta   90.00
_cell.angle_gamma   90.00
#
_symmetry.space_group_name_H-M   'P 1'
#
loop_
_entity.id
_entity.type
_entity.pdbx_description
1 polymer ?
#
loop_
_entity_poly.entity_id
_entity_poly.type
_entity_poly.pdbx_seq_one_letter_code
_entity_poly.pdbx_strand_id
1 'polypeptide(L)'
;MRLEDFKDIEEDFQITFKERLRDYMRIFNLGDDHRIIAMHMGGVFLECLLKHKIISMYELKKCKYVKKNEVWFSDEAVREIVTEDKPTEQYIKSRGIINPGHNLINAIKLLRDLDESLNSYDMELVNNPLINDSKEYKSFIDLEYCTIKDFRNLENTFDSWIKSFNNLKSIIVAYKGWEE
;
A
#
# COMPACT_ATOMS: atom_id res chain seq x y z
N MET A 1 -10.14 12.53 -26.04
CA MET A 1 -9.02 12.22 -25.12
C MET A 1 -7.86 11.73 -25.96
N ARG A 2 -6.61 11.97 -25.55
CA ARG A 2 -5.42 11.54 -26.31
C ARG A 2 -4.57 10.56 -25.50
N LEU A 3 -3.71 9.77 -26.15
CA LEU A 3 -2.83 8.82 -25.45
C LEU A 3 -1.84 9.52 -24.50
N GLU A 4 -1.36 10.71 -24.88
CA GLU A 4 -0.45 11.56 -24.08
C GLU A 4 -1.06 12.03 -22.74
N ASP A 5 -2.37 11.90 -22.58
CA ASP A 5 -3.07 12.23 -21.34
C ASP A 5 -2.82 11.20 -20.21
N PHE A 6 -2.17 10.08 -20.53
CA PHE A 6 -1.84 8.97 -19.65
C PHE A 6 -0.31 8.82 -19.52
N LYS A 7 0.17 8.79 -18.28
CA LYS A 7 1.58 8.59 -17.97
C LYS A 7 1.87 7.12 -17.72
N ASP A 8 3.12 6.69 -17.87
CA ASP A 8 3.53 5.39 -17.35
C ASP A 8 3.49 5.39 -15.82
N ILE A 9 3.19 4.24 -15.22
CA ILE A 9 3.41 4.03 -13.79
C ILE A 9 4.94 3.99 -13.60
N GLU A 10 5.52 5.08 -13.12
CA GLU A 10 6.98 5.27 -13.03
C GLU A 10 7.63 4.39 -11.95
N GLU A 11 6.87 3.99 -10.93
CA GLU A 11 7.38 3.23 -9.79
C GLU A 11 7.48 1.73 -10.13
N ASP A 12 8.72 1.22 -10.21
CA ASP A 12 8.99 -0.21 -10.22
C ASP A 12 8.78 -0.75 -8.79
N PHE A 13 7.53 -1.07 -8.48
CA PHE A 13 7.18 -1.61 -7.18
C PHE A 13 7.83 -2.98 -6.92
N GLN A 14 8.20 -3.74 -7.95
CA GLN A 14 8.85 -5.04 -7.79
C GLN A 14 10.24 -4.88 -7.16
N ILE A 15 11.04 -3.96 -7.69
CA ILE A 15 12.34 -3.63 -7.11
C ILE A 15 12.15 -2.93 -5.76
N THR A 16 11.21 -1.98 -5.71
CA THR A 16 11.00 -1.15 -4.52
C THR A 16 10.65 -1.98 -3.29
N PHE A 17 9.72 -2.95 -3.37
CA PHE A 17 9.38 -3.75 -2.18
C PHE A 17 10.56 -4.59 -1.69
N LYS A 18 11.40 -5.13 -2.60
CA LYS A 18 12.61 -5.90 -2.24
C LYS A 18 13.64 -4.99 -1.53
N GLU A 19 13.76 -3.74 -1.95
CA GLU A 19 14.59 -2.73 -1.27
C GLU A 19 14.04 -2.37 0.11
N ARG A 20 12.74 -2.08 0.21
CA ARG A 20 12.10 -1.72 1.50
C ARG A 20 12.13 -2.86 2.50
N LEU A 21 12.01 -4.11 2.06
CA LEU A 21 12.20 -5.27 2.93
C LEU A 21 13.63 -5.30 3.51
N ARG A 22 14.65 -5.06 2.67
CA ARG A 22 16.05 -5.02 3.13
C ARG A 22 16.28 -3.89 4.13
N ASP A 23 15.72 -2.71 3.87
CA ASP A 23 15.84 -1.56 4.78
C ASP A 23 15.12 -1.80 6.11
N TYR A 24 13.90 -2.34 6.05
CA TYR A 24 13.15 -2.75 7.23
C TYR A 24 13.94 -3.74 8.07
N MET A 25 14.51 -4.79 7.47
CA MET A 25 15.29 -5.79 8.21
C MET A 25 16.54 -5.19 8.86
N ARG A 26 17.22 -4.25 8.19
CA ARG A 26 18.38 -3.54 8.77
C ARG A 26 17.97 -2.73 9.99
N ILE A 27 16.89 -1.96 9.87
CA ILE A 27 16.38 -1.09 10.93
C ILE A 27 15.87 -1.91 12.11
N PHE A 28 15.12 -2.99 11.84
CA PHE A 28 14.63 -3.91 12.86
C PHE A 28 15.79 -4.50 13.69
N ASN A 29 16.90 -4.83 13.04
CA ASN A 29 18.09 -5.38 13.70
C ASN A 29 18.92 -4.35 14.49
N LEU A 30 18.65 -3.04 14.37
CA LEU A 30 19.27 -2.01 15.22
C LEU A 30 18.71 -2.01 16.65
N GLY A 31 17.57 -2.67 16.88
CA GLY A 31 16.98 -2.87 18.19
C GLY A 31 16.07 -1.73 18.66
N ASP A 32 15.90 -1.68 19.98
CA ASP A 32 14.83 -1.03 20.71
C ASP A 32 14.63 0.47 20.45
N ASP A 33 15.71 1.20 20.13
CA ASP A 33 15.67 2.65 19.87
C ASP A 33 15.06 2.99 18.49
N HIS A 34 14.80 1.98 17.65
CA HIS A 34 14.36 2.15 16.27
C HIS A 34 12.95 1.60 16.00
N ARG A 35 12.17 1.32 17.05
CA ARG A 35 10.81 0.75 16.93
C ARG A 35 9.87 1.58 16.06
N ILE A 36 9.83 2.90 16.23
CA ILE A 36 8.94 3.80 15.46
C ILE A 36 9.29 3.72 13.96
N ILE A 37 10.56 3.87 13.63
CA ILE A 37 11.01 3.81 12.24
C ILE A 37 10.91 2.39 11.65
N ALA A 38 11.04 1.34 12.47
CA ALA A 38 10.78 -0.04 12.06
C ALA A 38 9.31 -0.25 11.68
N MET A 39 8.36 0.29 12.45
CA MET A 39 6.93 0.24 12.12
C MET A 39 6.61 1.00 10.83
N HIS A 40 7.16 2.21 10.67
CA HIS A 40 7.04 3.00 9.46
C HIS A 40 7.52 2.21 8.23
N MET A 41 8.76 1.72 8.27
CA MET A 41 9.37 1.02 7.15
C MET A 41 8.71 -0.32 6.85
N GLY A 42 8.20 -1.03 7.86
CA GLY A 42 7.43 -2.24 7.62
C GLY A 42 6.10 -1.95 6.93
N GLY A 43 5.40 -0.88 7.31
CA GLY A 43 4.21 -0.41 6.59
C GLY A 43 4.52 -0.05 5.14
N VAL A 44 5.60 0.71 4.89
CA VAL A 44 6.06 1.07 3.53
C VAL A 44 6.37 -0.17 2.70
N PHE A 45 7.04 -1.17 3.29
CA PHE A 45 7.30 -2.45 2.62
C PHE A 45 5.99 -3.14 2.18
N LEU A 46 4.99 -3.26 3.06
CA LEU A 46 3.71 -3.88 2.72
C LEU A 46 2.94 -3.09 1.66
N GLU A 47 3.00 -1.75 1.72
CA GLU A 47 2.42 -0.89 0.69
C GLU A 47 3.00 -1.22 -0.69
N CYS A 48 4.33 -1.23 -0.82
CA CYS A 48 4.99 -1.53 -2.09
C CYS A 48 4.66 -2.95 -2.58
N LEU A 49 4.63 -3.93 -1.68
CA LEU A 49 4.28 -5.32 -2.02
C LEU A 49 2.84 -5.44 -2.54
N LEU A 50 1.88 -4.80 -1.86
CA LEU A 50 0.48 -4.82 -2.27
C LEU A 50 0.28 -4.08 -3.61
N LYS A 51 0.90 -2.91 -3.79
CA LYS A 51 0.85 -2.17 -5.05
C LYS A 51 1.43 -2.97 -6.21
N HIS A 52 2.57 -3.64 -6.00
CA HIS A 52 3.11 -4.58 -6.98
C HIS A 52 2.10 -5.66 -7.36
N LYS A 53 1.49 -6.33 -6.38
CA LYS A 53 0.49 -7.38 -6.64
C LYS A 53 -0.73 -6.87 -7.39
N ILE A 54 -1.24 -5.68 -7.05
CA ILE A 54 -2.36 -5.05 -7.76
C ILE A 54 -1.98 -4.77 -9.22
N ILE A 55 -0.82 -4.15 -9.44
CA ILE A 55 -0.33 -3.81 -10.78
C ILE A 55 -0.18 -5.07 -11.64
N SER A 56 0.44 -6.12 -11.09
CA SER A 56 0.60 -7.39 -11.79
C SER A 56 -0.73 -8.10 -12.06
N MET A 57 -1.64 -8.16 -11.08
CA MET A 57 -2.91 -8.85 -11.21
C MET A 57 -3.84 -8.22 -12.25
N TYR A 58 -3.80 -6.90 -12.40
CA TYR A 58 -4.65 -6.14 -13.32
C TYR A 58 -3.91 -5.66 -14.58
N GLU A 59 -2.66 -6.09 -14.78
CA GLU A 59 -1.79 -5.70 -15.91
C GLU A 59 -1.74 -4.18 -16.13
N LEU A 60 -1.63 -3.44 -15.03
CA LEU A 60 -1.67 -1.97 -15.03
C LEU A 60 -0.33 -1.43 -15.53
N LYS A 61 -0.37 -0.42 -16.39
CA LYS A 61 0.84 0.20 -16.96
C LYS A 61 0.79 1.71 -17.01
N LYS A 62 -0.42 2.27 -17.07
CA LYS A 62 -0.63 3.70 -17.25
C LYS A 62 -1.35 4.30 -16.05
N CYS A 63 -1.10 5.58 -15.75
CA CYS A 63 -1.84 6.33 -14.75
C CYS A 63 -2.35 7.67 -15.30
N LYS A 64 -3.44 8.16 -14.71
CA LYS A 64 -3.98 9.51 -14.94
C LYS A 64 -4.71 10.00 -13.71
N TYR A 65 -4.54 11.28 -13.39
CA TYR A 65 -5.39 11.94 -12.40
C TYR A 65 -6.78 12.21 -12.99
N VAL A 66 -7.81 11.65 -12.36
CA VAL A 66 -9.21 11.94 -12.65
C VAL A 66 -9.79 12.66 -11.44
N LYS A 67 -9.87 14.00 -11.55
CA LYS A 67 -10.04 14.94 -10.43
C LYS A 67 -8.86 14.84 -9.44
N LYS A 68 -9.12 14.32 -8.24
CA LYS A 68 -8.16 14.21 -7.13
C LYS A 68 -7.63 12.79 -6.92
N ASN A 69 -8.10 11.83 -7.70
CA ASN A 69 -7.68 10.44 -7.59
C ASN A 69 -6.74 10.13 -8.74
N GLU A 70 -5.59 9.59 -8.43
CA GLU A 70 -4.81 8.86 -9.43
C GLU A 70 -5.51 7.53 -9.72
N VAL A 71 -5.71 7.26 -11.00
CA VAL A 71 -6.31 6.01 -11.48
C VAL A 71 -5.29 5.32 -12.37
N TRP A 72 -5.13 4.03 -12.17
CA TRP A 72 -4.26 3.14 -12.91
C TRP A 72 -5.05 2.34 -13.94
N PHE A 73 -4.45 2.12 -15.10
CA PHE A 73 -5.09 1.54 -16.27
C PHE A 73 -4.18 0.51 -16.93
N SER A 74 -4.80 -0.54 -17.48
CA SER A 74 -4.17 -1.42 -18.46
C SER A 74 -4.11 -0.73 -19.83
N ASP A 75 -3.29 -1.24 -20.74
CA ASP A 75 -3.25 -0.73 -22.12
C ASP A 75 -4.60 -0.86 -22.83
N GLU A 76 -5.37 -1.91 -22.51
CA GLU A 76 -6.71 -2.13 -23.07
C GLU A 76 -7.68 -1.05 -22.62
N ALA A 77 -7.74 -0.76 -21.31
CA ALA A 77 -8.60 0.29 -20.78
C ALA A 77 -8.26 1.66 -21.40
N VAL A 78 -6.96 1.96 -21.58
CA VAL A 78 -6.54 3.19 -22.26
C VAL A 78 -7.06 3.22 -23.70
N ARG A 79 -6.93 2.13 -24.46
CA ARG A 79 -7.44 2.05 -25.84
C ARG A 79 -8.94 2.30 -25.90
N GLU A 80 -9.74 1.65 -25.06
CA GLU A 80 -11.18 1.86 -24.98
C GLU A 80 -11.55 3.32 -24.71
N ILE A 81 -10.84 3.94 -23.76
CA ILE A 81 -11.09 5.33 -23.35
C ILE A 81 -10.73 6.34 -24.45
N VAL A 82 -9.64 6.13 -25.19
CA VAL A 82 -9.25 7.08 -26.25
C VAL A 82 -10.11 6.95 -27.51
N THR A 83 -10.73 5.79 -27.74
CA THR A 83 -11.66 5.58 -28.86
C THR A 83 -13.08 6.08 -28.59
N GLU A 84 -13.44 6.32 -27.33
CA GLU A 84 -14.75 6.85 -26.96
C GLU A 84 -14.90 8.31 -27.39
N ASP A 85 -16.06 8.66 -27.97
CA ASP A 85 -16.38 10.06 -28.26
C ASP A 85 -16.80 10.77 -26.96
N LYS A 86 -15.95 11.69 -26.49
CA LYS A 86 -16.15 12.48 -25.25
C LYS A 86 -16.44 11.62 -24.01
N PRO A 87 -15.50 10.75 -23.59
CA PRO A 87 -15.66 9.92 -22.39
C PRO A 87 -15.91 10.77 -21.15
N THR A 88 -16.96 10.42 -20.39
CA THR A 88 -17.25 11.08 -19.12
C THR A 88 -16.24 10.68 -18.05
N GLU A 89 -16.07 11.49 -17.01
CA GLU A 89 -15.18 11.13 -15.89
C GLU A 89 -15.55 9.82 -15.21
N GLN A 90 -16.85 9.55 -15.06
CA GLN A 90 -17.33 8.31 -14.46
C GLN A 90 -16.96 7.11 -15.32
N TYR A 91 -17.08 7.25 -16.64
CA TYR A 91 -16.65 6.23 -17.59
C TYR A 91 -15.15 5.96 -17.49
N ILE A 92 -14.32 7.02 -17.45
CA ILE A 92 -12.87 6.87 -17.30
C ILE A 92 -12.55 6.13 -15.99
N LYS A 93 -13.14 6.56 -14.87
CA LYS A 93 -12.89 5.92 -13.56
C LYS A 93 -13.30 4.46 -13.53
N SER A 94 -14.40 4.08 -14.19
CA SER A 94 -14.87 2.69 -14.17
C SER A 94 -13.99 1.71 -14.97
N ARG A 95 -13.09 2.23 -15.81
CA ARG A 95 -12.15 1.41 -16.61
C ARG A 95 -10.79 1.21 -15.94
N GLY A 96 -10.56 1.83 -14.79
CA GLY A 96 -9.29 1.74 -14.08
C GLY A 96 -9.46 1.36 -12.62
N ILE A 97 -8.32 1.23 -11.95
CA ILE A 97 -8.22 0.97 -10.53
C ILE A 97 -7.75 2.25 -9.85
N ILE A 98 -8.46 2.71 -8.81
CA ILE A 98 -8.02 3.88 -8.04
C ILE A 98 -6.76 3.48 -7.25
N ASN A 99 -5.68 4.26 -7.37
CA ASN A 99 -4.48 4.07 -6.57
C ASN A 99 -4.86 4.13 -5.07
N PRO A 100 -4.56 3.09 -4.27
CA PRO A 100 -4.90 3.07 -2.85
C PRO A 100 -4.11 4.09 -2.01
N GLY A 101 -3.09 4.74 -2.56
CA GLY A 101 -2.21 5.65 -1.84
C GLY A 101 -1.45 4.91 -0.74
N HIS A 102 -1.37 5.54 0.44
CA HIS A 102 -0.72 4.98 1.64
C HIS A 102 -1.70 4.28 2.59
N ASN A 103 -2.77 3.67 2.04
CA ASN A 103 -3.80 3.00 2.81
C ASN A 103 -3.79 1.50 2.49
N LEU A 104 -3.24 0.70 3.41
CA LEU A 104 -3.09 -0.75 3.24
C LEU A 104 -4.46 -1.43 3.14
N ILE A 105 -5.45 -0.96 3.89
CA ILE A 105 -6.80 -1.54 3.90
C ILE A 105 -7.45 -1.38 2.51
N ASN A 106 -7.33 -0.20 1.90
CA ASN A 106 -7.84 0.03 0.54
C ASN A 106 -7.09 -0.82 -0.49
N ALA A 107 -5.77 -0.99 -0.33
CA ALA A 107 -4.99 -1.85 -1.22
C ALA A 107 -5.41 -3.32 -1.10
N ILE A 108 -5.62 -3.83 0.12
CA ILE A 108 -6.08 -5.20 0.37
C ILE A 108 -7.46 -5.45 -0.24
N LYS A 109 -8.40 -4.50 -0.12
CA LYS A 109 -9.74 -4.61 -0.72
C LYS A 109 -9.74 -4.73 -2.25
N LEU A 110 -8.70 -4.24 -2.92
CA LEU A 110 -8.52 -4.44 -4.36
C LEU A 110 -8.12 -5.89 -4.69
N LEU A 111 -7.65 -6.66 -3.71
CA LEU A 111 -7.31 -8.06 -3.81
C LEU A 111 -8.35 -8.89 -3.02
N ARG A 112 -9.61 -8.93 -3.49
CA ARG A 112 -10.76 -9.48 -2.72
C ARG A 112 -10.51 -10.81 -2.00
N ASP A 113 -9.93 -11.79 -2.69
CA ASP A 113 -9.64 -13.11 -2.10
C ASP A 113 -8.62 -13.04 -0.94
N LEU A 114 -7.76 -12.02 -0.95
CA LEU A 114 -6.81 -11.76 0.15
C LEU A 114 -7.53 -11.12 1.33
N ASP A 115 -8.41 -10.14 1.11
CA ASP A 115 -9.18 -9.44 2.16
C ASP A 115 -9.95 -10.44 3.05
N GLU A 116 -10.60 -11.43 2.45
CA GLU A 116 -11.36 -12.47 3.17
C GLU A 116 -10.50 -13.36 4.07
N SER A 117 -9.18 -13.42 3.82
CA SER A 117 -8.23 -14.22 4.59
C SER A 117 -7.57 -13.48 5.75
N LEU A 118 -7.75 -12.15 5.83
CA LEU A 118 -7.02 -11.29 6.76
C LEU A 118 -7.89 -10.89 7.96
N ASN A 119 -7.26 -10.83 9.13
CA ASN A 119 -7.90 -10.34 10.33
C ASN A 119 -8.00 -8.80 10.30
N SER A 120 -9.20 -8.26 10.52
CA SER A 120 -9.43 -6.80 10.45
C SER A 120 -8.63 -6.00 11.47
N TYR A 121 -8.42 -6.54 12.67
CA TYR A 121 -7.59 -5.89 13.68
C TYR A 121 -6.12 -5.83 13.25
N ASP A 122 -5.59 -6.92 12.68
CA ASP A 122 -4.21 -6.93 12.17
C ASP A 122 -4.03 -5.89 11.06
N MET A 123 -5.01 -5.79 10.14
CA MET A 123 -5.02 -4.78 9.09
C MET A 123 -5.05 -3.35 9.64
N GLU A 124 -5.94 -3.08 10.59
CA GLU A 124 -6.07 -1.75 11.20
C GLU A 124 -4.83 -1.35 11.98
N LEU A 125 -4.25 -2.25 12.78
CA LEU A 125 -3.07 -1.96 13.58
C LEU A 125 -1.84 -1.71 12.71
N VAL A 126 -1.66 -2.50 11.65
CA VAL A 126 -0.51 -2.30 10.76
C VAL A 126 -0.68 -1.06 9.90
N ASN A 127 -1.91 -0.76 9.46
CA ASN A 127 -2.21 0.47 8.74
C ASN A 127 -2.05 1.70 9.62
N ASN A 128 -2.46 1.65 10.90
CA ASN A 128 -2.33 2.75 11.86
C ASN A 128 -1.78 2.24 13.21
N PRO A 129 -0.45 2.26 13.40
CA PRO A 129 0.18 1.78 14.63
C PRO A 129 -0.21 2.58 15.87
N LEU A 130 -0.71 3.81 15.70
CA LEU A 130 -1.15 4.70 16.77
C LEU A 130 -2.67 4.69 16.99
N ILE A 131 -3.40 3.71 16.46
CA ILE A 131 -4.87 3.63 16.51
C ILE A 131 -5.46 3.82 17.92
N ASN A 132 -4.74 3.40 18.96
CA ASN A 132 -5.16 3.52 20.37
C ASN A 132 -4.51 4.68 21.12
N ASP A 133 -3.49 5.31 20.53
CA ASP A 133 -2.61 6.28 21.18
C ASP A 133 -2.89 7.72 20.73
N SER A 134 -3.21 7.92 19.44
CA SER A 134 -3.46 9.24 18.86
C SER A 134 -4.60 9.24 17.83
N LYS A 135 -5.38 10.31 17.80
CA LYS A 135 -6.41 10.56 16.76
C LYS A 135 -5.88 11.40 15.58
N GLU A 136 -4.69 11.98 15.73
CA GLU A 136 -4.09 12.85 14.73
C GLU A 136 -3.44 12.01 13.62
N TYR A 137 -2.77 10.93 14.00
CA TYR A 137 -2.10 10.02 13.09
C TYR A 137 -3.05 8.92 12.60
N LYS A 138 -3.04 8.69 11.29
CA LYS A 138 -4.01 7.84 10.58
C LYS A 138 -3.36 6.77 9.73
N SER A 139 -2.04 6.85 9.53
CA SER A 139 -1.28 5.88 8.76
C SER A 139 0.11 5.65 9.34
N PHE A 140 0.70 4.48 9.04
CA PHE A 140 2.11 4.18 9.26
C PHE A 140 3.06 5.20 8.59
N ILE A 141 2.60 5.95 7.57
CA ILE A 141 3.38 7.05 7.00
C ILE A 141 3.63 8.15 8.03
N ASP A 142 2.62 8.48 8.85
CA ASP A 142 2.72 9.59 9.79
C ASP A 142 3.75 9.34 10.91
N LEU A 143 4.17 8.08 11.09
CA LEU A 143 5.24 7.72 12.01
C LEU A 143 6.57 8.42 11.72
N GLU A 144 6.78 8.94 10.50
CA GLU A 144 7.96 9.73 10.15
C GLU A 144 8.10 11.01 10.98
N TYR A 145 6.98 11.54 11.51
CA TYR A 145 6.95 12.73 12.37
C TYR A 145 6.75 12.40 13.85
N CYS A 146 6.58 11.12 14.18
CA CYS A 146 6.29 10.69 15.54
C CYS A 146 7.56 10.56 16.38
N THR A 147 7.41 10.79 17.68
CA THR A 147 8.42 10.58 18.70
C THR A 147 7.90 9.60 19.75
N ILE A 148 8.75 9.16 20.66
CA ILE A 148 8.36 8.27 21.77
C ILE A 148 7.22 8.88 22.61
N LYS A 149 7.11 10.22 22.68
CA LYS A 149 6.09 10.93 23.46
C LYS A 149 4.68 10.77 22.89
N ASP A 150 4.56 10.41 21.62
CA ASP A 150 3.28 10.19 20.95
C ASP A 150 2.66 8.83 21.31
N PHE A 151 3.42 7.95 21.98
CA PHE A 151 2.99 6.63 22.41
C PHE A 151 2.71 6.60 23.91
N ARG A 152 1.57 6.02 24.32
CA ARG A 152 1.33 5.75 25.75
C ARG A 152 2.24 4.65 26.27
N ASN A 153 2.46 3.62 25.45
CA ASN A 153 3.38 2.53 25.72
C ASN A 153 3.93 1.99 24.39
N LEU A 154 5.10 2.51 23.98
CA LEU A 154 5.73 2.13 22.71
C LEU A 154 6.06 0.63 22.63
N GLU A 155 6.47 0.01 23.73
CA GLU A 155 6.84 -1.41 23.76
C GLU A 155 5.63 -2.30 23.46
N ASN A 156 4.51 -2.10 24.18
CA ASN A 156 3.28 -2.86 23.95
C ASN A 156 2.70 -2.62 22.55
N THR A 157 2.75 -1.38 22.07
CA THR A 157 2.29 -1.02 20.72
C THR A 157 3.16 -1.72 19.67
N PHE A 158 4.48 -1.71 19.85
CA PHE A 158 5.41 -2.38 18.94
C PHE A 158 5.22 -3.90 18.94
N ASP A 159 5.07 -4.53 20.12
CA ASP A 159 4.88 -5.97 20.26
C ASP A 159 3.57 -6.45 19.62
N SER A 160 2.50 -5.67 19.77
CA SER A 160 1.23 -5.94 19.11
C SER A 160 1.38 -5.77 17.60
N TRP A 161 2.01 -4.67 17.18
CA TRP A 161 2.21 -4.34 15.77
C TRP A 161 3.08 -5.39 15.06
N ILE A 162 4.18 -5.85 15.65
CA ILE A 162 5.10 -6.80 15.01
C ILE A 162 4.43 -8.17 14.81
N LYS A 163 3.55 -8.57 15.75
CA LYS A 163 2.74 -9.77 15.62
C LYS A 163 1.78 -9.65 14.44
N SER A 164 1.00 -8.57 14.39
CA SER A 164 0.07 -8.31 13.29
C SER A 164 0.79 -8.16 11.95
N PHE A 165 1.92 -7.46 11.92
CA PHE A 165 2.77 -7.28 10.75
C PHE A 165 3.26 -8.62 10.19
N ASN A 166 3.77 -9.51 11.05
CA ASN A 166 4.27 -10.82 10.59
C ASN A 166 3.14 -11.71 10.07
N ASN A 167 1.97 -11.67 10.71
CA ASN A 167 0.77 -12.35 10.21
C ASN A 167 0.41 -11.84 8.81
N LEU A 168 0.21 -10.54 8.64
CA LEU A 168 -0.13 -9.94 7.34
C LEU A 168 0.94 -10.25 6.29
N LYS A 169 2.22 -10.03 6.62
CA LYS A 169 3.35 -10.28 5.72
C LYS A 169 3.32 -11.72 5.20
N SER A 170 3.17 -12.70 6.08
CA SER A 170 3.19 -14.11 5.68
C SER A 170 2.07 -14.44 4.68
N ILE A 171 0.85 -13.95 4.93
CA ILE A 171 -0.32 -14.20 4.09
C ILE A 171 -0.18 -13.47 2.75
N ILE A 172 0.21 -12.19 2.78
CA ILE A 172 0.37 -11.37 1.57
C ILE A 172 1.48 -11.96 0.68
N VAL A 173 2.61 -12.37 1.25
CA VAL A 173 3.69 -13.01 0.49
C VAL A 173 3.22 -14.30 -0.19
N ALA A 174 2.51 -15.17 0.53
CA ALA A 174 1.98 -16.42 -0.02
C ALA A 174 0.88 -16.21 -1.07
N TYR A 175 0.17 -15.08 -1.02
CA TYR A 175 -0.96 -14.79 -1.91
C TYR A 175 -0.55 -14.77 -3.38
N LYS A 176 -1.13 -15.70 -4.15
CA LYS A 176 -0.93 -15.86 -5.61
C LYS A 176 0.54 -15.99 -6.04
N GLY A 177 1.36 -16.60 -5.18
CA GLY A 177 2.73 -17.02 -5.48
C GLY A 177 3.71 -15.86 -5.61
N TRP A 178 4.54 -15.66 -4.59
CA TRP A 178 5.80 -14.95 -4.75
C TRP A 178 6.88 -15.98 -5.09
N GLU A 179 7.38 -15.97 -6.32
CA GLU A 179 8.61 -16.69 -6.65
C GLU A 179 9.78 -15.70 -6.44
N GLU A 180 10.72 -16.09 -5.56
CA GLU A 180 11.88 -15.28 -5.16
C GLU A 180 12.81 -14.91 -6.34
#